data_AF-A0A133SIP6-F1
#
_entry.id   AF-A0A133SIP6-F1
#
_cell.length_a   1.000
_cell.length_b   1.000
_cell.length_c   1.000
_cell.angle_alpha   90.00
_cell.angle_beta   90.00
_cell.angle_gamma   90.00
#
_symmetry.space_group_name_H-M   'P 1'
#
loop_
_entity.id
_entity.type
_entity.pdbx_description
1 polymer ?
#
loop_
_entity_poly.entity_id
_entity_poly.type
_entity_poly.pdbx_seq_one_letter_code
_entity_poly.pdbx_strand_id
1 'polypeptide(L)'
;MDSKEEQKRRLEMGLKMIAVTRLFLPDVNIAATTALQALHPLGRELGLKAGANVLMPIVTVPKFRPQYLLYDNKPCVDEVPEQCKNCISARVASVGDTIGFGQWGDSPHFFHRK
;
A
#
# COMPACT_ATOMS: atom_id res chain seq x y z
N MET A 1 19.73 13.03 3.23
CA MET A 1 18.81 11.88 3.25
C MET A 1 17.47 12.16 2.56
N ASP A 2 17.17 13.40 2.14
CA ASP A 2 15.87 13.76 1.52
C ASP A 2 15.96 14.37 0.11
N SER A 3 17.01 14.08 -0.65
CA SER A 3 17.00 14.45 -2.05
C SER A 3 15.93 13.65 -2.81
N LYS A 4 15.37 14.25 -3.86
CA LYS A 4 14.39 13.57 -4.75
C LYS A 4 14.96 12.27 -5.34
N GLU A 5 16.25 12.29 -5.67
CA GLU A 5 16.96 11.09 -6.16
C GLU A 5 17.01 9.97 -5.12
N GLU A 6 17.24 10.29 -3.84
CA GLU A 6 17.26 9.29 -2.78
C GLU A 6 15.86 8.74 -2.46
N GLN A 7 14.82 9.58 -2.54
CA GLN A 7 13.43 9.12 -2.44
C GLN A 7 13.06 8.17 -3.59
N LYS A 8 13.46 8.51 -4.81
CA LYS A 8 13.28 7.64 -5.99
C LYS A 8 14.02 6.32 -5.83
N ARG A 9 15.28 6.35 -5.39
CA ARG A 9 16.09 5.15 -5.14
C ARG A 9 15.43 4.22 -4.10
N ARG A 10 14.93 4.78 -3.00
CA ARG A 10 14.21 4.03 -1.96
C ARG A 10 12.90 3.43 -2.48
N LEU A 11 12.14 4.18 -3.29
CA LEU A 11 10.94 3.69 -3.95
C LEU A 11 11.28 2.49 -4.84
N GLU A 12 12.27 2.63 -5.74
CA GLU A 12 12.69 1.55 -6.65
C GLU A 12 13.15 0.30 -5.90
N MET A 13 13.92 0.47 -4.82
CA MET A 13 14.32 -0.65 -3.96
C MET A 13 13.12 -1.33 -3.29
N GLY A 14 12.16 -0.55 -2.78
CA GLY A 14 10.94 -1.08 -2.19
C GLY A 14 10.10 -1.88 -3.20
N LEU A 15 9.94 -1.37 -4.41
CA LEU A 15 9.22 -2.05 -5.49
C LEU A 15 9.93 -3.34 -5.93
N LYS A 16 11.26 -3.31 -6.07
CA LYS A 16 12.06 -4.52 -6.35
C LYS A 16 11.90 -5.56 -5.25
N MET A 17 11.88 -5.15 -3.98
CA MET A 17 11.67 -6.06 -2.87
C MET A 17 10.29 -6.72 -2.92
N ILE A 18 9.23 -5.96 -3.25
CA ILE A 18 7.89 -6.52 -3.45
C ILE A 18 7.89 -7.55 -4.59
N ALA A 19 8.47 -7.21 -5.73
CA ALA A 19 8.53 -8.10 -6.89
C ALA A 19 9.29 -9.40 -6.59
N VAL A 20 10.47 -9.31 -5.97
CA VAL A 20 11.25 -10.48 -5.57
C VAL A 20 10.50 -11.32 -4.54
N THR A 21 9.84 -10.67 -3.56
CA THR A 21 9.03 -11.37 -2.55
C THR A 21 7.88 -12.12 -3.19
N ARG A 22 7.17 -11.54 -4.17
CA ARG A 22 6.09 -12.22 -4.89
C ARG A 22 6.59 -13.43 -5.69
N LEU A 23 7.75 -13.29 -6.35
CA LEU A 23 8.34 -14.41 -7.11
C LEU A 23 8.77 -15.56 -6.19
N PHE A 24 9.28 -15.24 -5.00
CA PHE A 24 9.75 -16.25 -4.04
C PHE A 24 8.63 -16.86 -3.19
N LEU A 25 7.63 -16.04 -2.82
CA LEU A 25 6.47 -16.41 -2.00
C LEU A 25 5.18 -16.18 -2.82
N PRO A 26 4.84 -17.10 -3.72
CA PRO A 26 3.80 -16.87 -4.73
C PRO A 26 2.40 -16.69 -4.13
N ASP A 27 2.11 -17.28 -2.98
CA ASP A 27 0.76 -17.42 -2.43
C ASP A 27 0.53 -16.66 -1.11
N VAL A 28 1.45 -15.78 -0.70
CA VAL A 28 1.32 -14.95 0.50
C VAL A 28 0.70 -13.57 0.21
N ASN A 29 0.16 -12.93 1.24
CA ASN A 29 -0.29 -11.55 1.17
C ASN A 29 0.89 -10.58 1.31
N ILE A 30 0.93 -9.58 0.43
CA ILE A 30 1.95 -8.52 0.45
C ILE A 30 1.24 -7.17 0.39
N ALA A 31 1.56 -6.28 1.32
CA ALA A 31 0.94 -4.97 1.42
C ALA A 31 1.62 -3.92 0.53
N ALA A 32 0.84 -3.18 -0.25
CA ALA A 32 1.24 -1.91 -0.83
C ALA A 32 1.09 -0.82 0.25
N THR A 33 2.18 -0.54 0.95
CA THR A 33 2.17 0.26 2.18
C THR A 33 1.98 1.75 1.93
N THR A 34 1.52 2.47 2.96
CA THR A 34 1.40 3.94 2.94
C THR A 34 2.74 4.65 2.81
N ALA A 35 3.85 3.98 3.18
CA ALA A 35 5.20 4.53 3.05
C ALA A 35 5.61 4.70 1.59
N LEU A 36 5.18 3.80 0.69
CA LEU A 36 5.40 3.99 -0.75
C LEU A 36 4.72 5.27 -1.26
N GLN A 37 3.52 5.58 -0.74
CA GLN A 37 2.83 6.80 -1.13
C GLN A 37 3.51 8.08 -0.59
N ALA A 38 4.21 7.99 0.53
CA ALA A 38 5.01 9.10 1.04
C ALA A 38 6.24 9.39 0.17
N LEU A 39 6.77 8.37 -0.50
CA LEU A 39 7.87 8.51 -1.46
C LEU A 39 7.41 8.94 -2.86
N HIS A 40 6.19 8.57 -3.27
CA HIS A 40 5.63 8.90 -4.57
C HIS A 40 4.09 8.93 -4.54
N PRO A 41 3.39 9.91 -5.14
CA PRO A 41 1.93 10.00 -5.09
C PRO A 41 1.20 8.71 -5.52
N LEU A 42 1.74 8.01 -6.53
CA LEU A 42 1.26 6.72 -7.04
C LEU A 42 1.94 5.49 -6.43
N GLY A 43 2.63 5.64 -5.29
CA GLY A 43 3.48 4.58 -4.74
C GLY A 43 2.72 3.30 -4.37
N ARG A 44 1.44 3.41 -3.96
CA ARG A 44 0.62 2.23 -3.66
C ARG A 44 0.23 1.46 -4.93
N GLU A 45 -0.12 2.16 -6.00
CA GLU A 45 -0.42 1.60 -7.33
C GLU A 45 0.80 0.91 -7.92
N LEU A 46 1.97 1.54 -7.79
CA LEU A 46 3.23 0.94 -8.20
C LEU A 46 3.52 -0.32 -7.39
N GLY A 47 3.23 -0.30 -6.07
CA GLY A 47 3.34 -1.47 -5.21
C GLY A 47 2.42 -2.63 -5.65
N LEU A 48 1.17 -2.33 -5.98
CA LEU A 48 0.23 -3.32 -6.53
C LEU A 48 0.75 -3.91 -7.83
N LYS A 49 1.17 -3.06 -8.78
CA LYS A 49 1.77 -3.50 -10.05
C LYS A 49 3.06 -4.30 -9.87
N ALA A 50 3.77 -4.12 -8.76
CA ALA A 50 4.96 -4.89 -8.43
C ALA A 50 4.66 -6.27 -7.80
N GLY A 51 3.40 -6.60 -7.50
CA GLY A 51 2.99 -7.91 -6.96
C GLY A 51 2.38 -7.88 -5.55
N ALA A 52 2.19 -6.69 -4.97
CA ALA A 52 1.38 -6.55 -3.76
C ALA A 52 -0.11 -6.77 -4.06
N ASN A 53 -0.85 -7.30 -3.09
CA ASN A 53 -2.28 -7.61 -3.23
C ASN A 53 -3.12 -7.12 -2.04
N VAL A 54 -2.51 -6.41 -1.08
CA VAL A 54 -3.21 -5.84 0.09
C VAL A 54 -3.01 -4.33 0.12
N LEU A 55 -4.09 -3.59 0.37
CA LEU A 55 -4.05 -2.16 0.68
C LEU A 55 -4.57 -1.89 2.09
N MET A 56 -3.93 -0.95 2.76
CA MET A 56 -4.30 -0.54 4.12
C MET A 56 -4.84 0.89 4.11
N PRO A 57 -6.16 1.11 4.27
CA PRO A 57 -6.72 2.44 4.47
C PRO A 57 -6.33 2.99 5.85
N ILE A 58 -6.15 4.31 5.94
CA ILE A 58 -5.99 4.99 7.23
C ILE A 58 -7.38 5.14 7.85
N VAL A 59 -7.66 4.35 8.89
CA VAL A 59 -8.94 4.39 9.64
C VAL A 59 -8.87 5.23 10.92
N THR A 60 -7.68 5.71 11.27
CA THR A 60 -7.47 6.53 12.47
C THR A 60 -8.30 7.81 12.40
N VAL A 61 -9.01 8.11 13.50
CA VAL A 61 -9.82 9.33 13.65
C VAL A 61 -8.93 10.57 13.44
N PRO A 62 -9.37 11.58 12.65
CA PRO A 62 -8.53 12.72 12.26
C PRO A 62 -7.77 13.38 13.41
N LYS A 63 -8.44 13.61 14.55
CA LYS A 63 -7.85 14.25 15.75
C LYS A 63 -6.59 13.55 16.28
N PHE A 64 -6.45 12.23 16.07
CA PHE A 64 -5.32 11.45 16.56
C PHE A 64 -4.25 11.18 15.47
N ARG A 65 -4.50 11.52 14.21
CA ARG A 65 -3.53 11.26 13.13
C ARG A 65 -2.18 11.97 13.31
N PRO A 66 -2.12 13.24 13.78
CA PRO A 66 -0.84 13.91 14.04
C PRO A 66 -0.04 13.26 15.18
N GLN A 67 -0.68 12.48 16.05
CA GLN A 67 -0.01 11.79 17.15
C GLN A 67 0.69 10.49 16.70
N TYR A 68 0.44 10.05 15.47
CA TYR A 68 1.02 8.82 14.91
C TYR A 68 1.83 9.12 13.64
N LEU A 69 2.93 9.83 13.80
CA LEU A 69 3.87 10.21 12.74
C LEU A 69 5.13 9.35 12.84
N LEU A 70 5.16 8.24 12.08
CA LEU A 70 6.33 7.35 12.01
C LEU A 70 7.40 7.83 11.03
N TYR A 71 7.03 8.68 10.09
CA TYR A 71 7.89 9.22 9.04
C TYR A 71 7.34 10.56 8.54
N ASP A 72 8.24 11.41 8.05
CA ASP A 72 7.89 12.70 7.46
C ASP A 72 7.06 12.52 6.17
N ASN A 73 6.18 13.48 5.88
CA ASN A 73 5.27 13.45 4.72
C ASN A 73 4.27 12.28 4.73
N LYS A 74 3.83 11.84 5.91
CA LYS A 74 2.76 10.84 6.03
C LYS A 74 1.51 11.32 5.26
N PRO A 75 1.02 10.57 4.26
CA PRO A 75 -0.16 10.98 3.49
C PRO A 75 -1.43 10.94 4.35
N CYS A 76 -2.45 11.68 3.93
CA CYS A 76 -3.80 11.69 4.51
C CYS A 76 -3.90 12.16 5.97
N VAL A 77 -3.02 13.04 6.45
CA VAL A 77 -3.18 13.67 7.78
C VAL A 77 -4.49 14.47 7.84
N ASP A 78 -4.85 15.15 6.74
CA ASP A 78 -6.00 16.06 6.66
C ASP A 78 -7.22 15.51 5.87
N GLU A 79 -7.16 14.28 5.34
CA GLU A 79 -8.24 13.74 4.47
C GLU A 79 -9.45 13.18 5.24
N VAL A 80 -10.67 13.45 4.78
CA VAL A 80 -11.91 13.00 5.45
C VAL A 80 -12.10 11.47 5.27
N PRO A 81 -12.47 10.71 6.32
CA PRO A 81 -12.58 9.24 6.25
C PRO A 81 -13.49 8.69 5.14
N GLU A 82 -14.59 9.37 4.82
CA GLU A 82 -15.53 8.95 3.76
C GLU A 82 -14.95 9.04 2.35
N GLN A 83 -13.99 9.93 2.11
CA GLN A 83 -13.32 10.06 0.81
C GLN A 83 -12.34 8.89 0.55
N CYS A 84 -11.85 8.22 1.60
CA CYS A 84 -10.85 7.15 1.47
C CYS A 84 -11.38 5.90 0.75
N LYS A 85 -12.62 5.45 1.00
CA LYS A 85 -13.13 4.21 0.37
C LYS A 85 -13.29 4.36 -1.15
N ASN A 86 -13.90 5.45 -1.60
CA ASN A 86 -14.11 5.71 -3.02
C ASN A 86 -12.78 6.01 -3.73
N CYS A 87 -11.89 6.77 -3.09
CA CYS A 87 -10.56 7.05 -3.61
C CYS A 87 -9.74 5.75 -3.77
N ILE A 88 -9.73 4.89 -2.77
CA ILE A 88 -9.01 3.61 -2.85
C ILE A 88 -9.61 2.70 -3.93
N SER A 89 -10.94 2.64 -4.05
CA SER A 89 -11.62 1.86 -5.08
C SER A 89 -11.24 2.33 -6.50
N ALA A 90 -11.23 3.64 -6.72
CA ALA A 90 -10.80 4.22 -8.01
C ALA A 90 -9.32 3.94 -8.31
N ARG A 91 -8.44 3.99 -7.30
CA ARG A 91 -7.01 3.70 -7.46
C ARG A 91 -6.75 2.24 -7.80
N VAL A 92 -7.44 1.31 -7.14
CA VAL A 92 -7.36 -0.13 -7.47
C VAL A 92 -7.85 -0.38 -8.90
N ALA A 93 -8.99 0.20 -9.29
CA ALA A 93 -9.47 0.10 -10.66
C ALA A 93 -8.50 0.69 -11.69
N SER A 94 -7.80 1.79 -11.36
CA SER A 94 -6.84 2.43 -12.25
C SER A 94 -5.61 1.56 -12.59
N VAL A 95 -5.31 0.56 -11.77
CA VAL A 95 -4.23 -0.40 -12.04
C VAL A 95 -4.71 -1.68 -12.73
N GLY A 96 -6.02 -1.81 -12.96
CA GLY A 96 -6.64 -2.99 -13.57
C GLY A 96 -7.06 -4.07 -12.57
N ASP A 97 -6.95 -3.80 -11.26
CA ASP A 97 -7.33 -4.74 -10.20
C ASP A 97 -8.78 -4.51 -9.72
N THR A 98 -9.25 -5.43 -8.87
CA THR A 98 -10.57 -5.36 -8.23
C THR A 98 -10.46 -5.53 -6.72
N ILE A 99 -11.42 -4.96 -5.98
CA ILE A 99 -11.47 -5.09 -4.53
C ILE A 99 -12.31 -6.32 -4.16
N GLY A 100 -11.78 -7.18 -3.29
CA GLY A 100 -12.50 -8.30 -2.68
C GLY A 100 -13.48 -7.85 -1.59
N PHE A 101 -14.56 -7.17 -1.95
CA PHE A 101 -15.60 -6.77 -0.99
C PHE A 101 -16.34 -7.99 -0.43
N GLY A 102 -16.54 -8.04 0.90
CA GLY A 102 -17.28 -9.11 1.57
C GLY A 102 -16.56 -10.47 1.59
N GLN A 103 -15.30 -10.52 1.17
CA GLN A 103 -14.48 -11.72 1.18
C GLN A 103 -13.47 -11.66 2.32
N TRP A 104 -13.13 -12.83 2.88
CA TRP A 104 -12.04 -12.92 3.84
C TRP A 104 -10.70 -12.76 3.12
N GLY A 105 -9.81 -11.93 3.66
CA GLY A 105 -8.53 -11.58 3.04
C GLY A 105 -7.39 -12.55 3.38
N ASP A 106 -7.67 -13.79 3.79
CA ASP A 106 -6.64 -14.77 4.10
C ASP A 106 -5.81 -15.09 2.85
N SER A 107 -4.50 -15.21 3.01
CA SER A 107 -3.63 -15.57 1.88
C SER A 107 -3.89 -17.02 1.47
N PRO A 108 -3.86 -17.38 0.17
CA PRO A 108 -3.98 -18.77 -0.27
C PRO A 108 -2.99 -19.72 0.44
N HIS A 109 -1.80 -19.22 0.78
CA HIS A 109 -0.81 -19.94 1.59
C HIS A 109 -1.37 -20.52 2.90
N PHE A 110 -2.27 -19.81 3.59
CA PHE A 110 -2.84 -20.27 4.85
C PHE A 110 -3.63 -21.58 4.66
N PHE A 111 -4.38 -21.68 3.56
CA PHE A 111 -5.18 -22.86 3.24
C PHE A 111 -4.34 -24.01 2.64
N HIS A 112 -3.15 -23.71 2.10
CA HIS A 112 -2.23 -24.71 1.57
C HIS A 112 -1.30 -25.34 2.63
N ARG A 113 -1.19 -24.73 3.82
CA ARG A 113 -0.43 -25.30 4.93
C ARG A 113 -1.11 -26.58 5.40
N LYS A 114 -0.44 -27.71 5.17
CA LYS A 114 -0.77 -29.00 5.80
C LYS A 114 -0.24 -29.07 7.21
#